data_AF-A0A7R9P6W7-F1
#
_entry.id   AF-A0A7R9P6W7-F1
#
_cell.length_a   1.000
_cell.length_b   1.000
_cell.length_c   1.000
_cell.angle_alpha   90.00
_cell.angle_beta   90.00
_cell.angle_gamma   90.00
#
_symmetry.space_group_name_H-M   'P 1'
#
loop_
_entity.id
_entity.type
_entity.pdbx_description
1 polymer ?
#
loop_
_entity_poly.entity_id
_entity_poly.type
_entity_poly.pdbx_seq_one_letter_code
_entity_poly.pdbx_strand_id
1 'polypeptide(L)'
;MDFKERAGRLKAAKNLIGRGITNLVVIGGDGSLTGANLFRQEWKSLLEELVNTSEITPEQSQKYNHLHIAGLVGSIDNDFCGTDMTIGTDSALHRIIEAIDAIVSTAYSHQRTFIMEVMGRHCGYLALVAALTSEADYVFIPEWPPELDWRNKMCKKLLQARLNFMLYHYSPT
;
A
#
# COMPACT_ATOMS: atom_id res chain seq x y z
N MET A 1 20.00 -4.72 1.84
CA MET A 1 19.79 -3.56 0.93
C MET A 1 20.40 -3.82 -0.44
N ASP A 2 20.77 -5.06 -0.73
CA ASP A 2 21.79 -5.40 -1.72
C ASP A 2 21.33 -5.15 -3.16
N PHE A 3 20.04 -5.31 -3.46
CA PHE A 3 19.49 -5.08 -4.80
C PHE A 3 19.43 -3.60 -5.21
N LYS A 4 19.51 -2.67 -4.24
CA LYS A 4 19.67 -1.24 -4.53
C LYS A 4 21.05 -0.94 -5.10
N GLU A 5 22.04 -1.77 -4.79
CA GLU A 5 23.40 -1.67 -5.31
C GLU A 5 23.56 -2.47 -6.60
N ARG A 6 24.42 -1.98 -7.50
CA ARG A 6 24.70 -2.65 -8.78
C ARG A 6 25.24 -4.07 -8.57
N ALA A 7 26.08 -4.28 -7.55
CA ALA A 7 26.61 -5.59 -7.19
C ALA A 7 25.50 -6.62 -6.88
N GLY A 8 24.44 -6.22 -6.17
CA GLY A 8 23.31 -7.11 -5.89
C GLY A 8 22.49 -7.41 -7.16
N ARG A 9 22.36 -6.43 -8.06
CA ARG A 9 21.70 -6.64 -9.36
C ARG A 9 22.50 -7.56 -10.28
N LEU A 10 23.84 -7.46 -10.32
CA LEU A 10 24.71 -8.39 -11.03
C LEU A 10 24.54 -9.82 -10.51
N LYS A 11 24.55 -9.99 -9.18
CA LYS A 11 24.31 -11.30 -8.55
C LYS A 11 22.94 -11.87 -8.93
N ALA A 12 21.90 -11.03 -8.96
CA ALA A 12 20.57 -11.44 -9.38
C ALA A 12 20.52 -11.85 -10.85
N ALA A 13 21.11 -11.06 -11.76
CA ALA A 13 21.19 -11.38 -13.18
C ALA A 13 21.91 -12.71 -13.41
N LYS A 14 23.07 -12.92 -12.77
CA LYS A 14 23.81 -14.18 -12.82
C LYS A 14 22.94 -15.38 -12.42
N ASN A 15 22.20 -15.26 -11.32
CA ASN A 15 21.33 -16.34 -10.83
C ASN A 15 20.19 -16.67 -11.80
N LEU A 16 19.59 -15.65 -12.44
CA LEU A 16 18.54 -15.83 -13.44
C LEU A 16 19.08 -16.52 -14.70
N ILE A 17 20.21 -16.05 -15.22
CA ILE A 17 20.88 -16.63 -16.40
C ILE A 17 21.29 -18.07 -16.14
N GLY A 18 21.87 -18.37 -14.98
CA GLY A 18 22.27 -19.72 -14.58
C GLY A 18 21.10 -20.72 -14.54
N ARG A 19 19.86 -20.22 -14.47
CA ARG A 19 18.62 -21.03 -14.49
C ARG A 19 17.82 -20.88 -15.78
N GLY A 20 18.30 -20.10 -16.75
CA GLY A 20 17.59 -19.82 -18.00
C GLY A 20 16.30 -19.03 -17.82
N ILE A 21 16.20 -18.20 -16.78
CA ILE A 21 15.02 -17.39 -16.48
C ILE A 21 15.18 -16.01 -17.10
N THR A 22 14.33 -15.69 -18.09
CA THR A 22 14.26 -14.36 -18.73
C THR A 22 12.87 -13.75 -18.69
N ASN A 23 11.92 -14.43 -18.06
CA ASN A 23 10.56 -13.95 -17.86
C ASN A 23 10.33 -13.80 -16.36
N LEU A 24 10.08 -12.58 -15.90
CA LEU A 24 9.91 -12.27 -14.49
C LEU A 24 8.55 -11.63 -14.27
N VAL A 25 7.77 -12.22 -13.36
CA VAL A 25 6.55 -11.58 -12.83
C VAL A 25 6.90 -11.02 -11.46
N VAL A 26 6.73 -9.72 -11.26
CA VAL A 26 7.01 -9.04 -10.00
C VAL A 26 5.70 -8.60 -9.37
N ILE A 27 5.44 -9.06 -8.14
CA ILE A 27 4.27 -8.69 -7.36
C ILE A 27 4.72 -7.83 -6.19
N GLY A 28 4.20 -6.61 -6.09
CA GLY A 28 4.52 -5.71 -4.97
C GLY A 28 4.04 -4.29 -5.20
N GLY A 29 4.40 -3.39 -4.29
CA GLY A 29 4.07 -1.97 -4.40
C GLY A 29 5.03 -1.20 -5.32
N ASP A 30 4.90 0.12 -5.29
CA ASP A 30 5.64 1.05 -6.16
C ASP A 30 7.16 0.81 -6.18
N GLY A 31 7.79 0.71 -5.01
CA GLY A 31 9.24 0.49 -4.90
C GLY A 31 9.72 -0.80 -5.57
N SER A 32 8.91 -1.87 -5.52
CA SER A 32 9.23 -3.15 -6.15
C SER A 32 9.15 -3.06 -7.67
N LEU A 33 8.10 -2.42 -8.20
CA LEU A 33 7.90 -2.27 -9.64
C LEU A 33 8.90 -1.28 -10.26
N THR A 34 9.22 -0.21 -9.54
CA THR A 34 10.29 0.74 -9.92
C THR A 34 11.65 0.03 -9.98
N GLY A 35 11.97 -0.79 -8.98
CA GLY A 35 13.20 -1.59 -8.97
C GLY A 35 13.27 -2.60 -10.12
N ALA A 36 12.15 -3.25 -10.45
CA ALA A 36 12.05 -4.16 -11.57
C ALA A 36 12.27 -3.46 -12.93
N ASN A 37 11.67 -2.27 -13.11
CA ASN A 37 11.86 -1.49 -14.32
C ASN A 37 13.32 -1.06 -14.50
N LEU A 38 13.97 -0.58 -13.44
CA LEU A 38 15.40 -0.24 -13.46
C LEU A 38 16.24 -1.47 -13.82
N PHE A 39 15.96 -2.62 -13.21
CA PHE A 39 16.68 -3.86 -13.48
C PHE A 39 16.57 -4.30 -14.95
N ARG A 40 15.39 -4.14 -15.57
CA ARG A 40 15.19 -4.38 -17.00
C ARG A 40 15.99 -3.41 -17.87
N GLN A 41 16.01 -2.13 -17.52
CA GLN A 41 16.76 -1.10 -18.27
C GLN A 41 18.26 -1.37 -18.22
N GLU A 42 18.78 -1.77 -17.05
CA GLU A 42 20.20 -2.07 -16.86
C GLU A 42 20.62 -3.43 -17.40
N TRP A 43 19.68 -4.32 -17.75
CA TRP A 43 19.92 -5.73 -18.07
C TRP A 43 21.10 -5.97 -19.02
N LYS A 44 21.17 -5.24 -20.14
CA LYS A 44 22.27 -5.39 -21.11
C LYS A 44 23.63 -5.06 -20.50
N SER A 45 23.72 -3.94 -19.79
CA SER A 45 24.95 -3.52 -19.12
C SER A 45 25.41 -4.52 -18.05
N LEU A 46 24.46 -5.18 -17.38
CA LEU A 46 24.76 -6.22 -16.38
C LEU A 46 25.32 -7.47 -17.06
N LEU A 47 24.75 -7.89 -18.20
CA LEU A 47 25.25 -9.04 -18.95
C LEU A 47 26.65 -8.80 -19.53
N GLU A 48 26.91 -7.60 -20.07
CA GLU A 48 28.25 -7.22 -20.56
C GLU A 48 29.29 -7.33 -19.44
N GLU A 49 28.97 -6.82 -18.25
CA GLU A 49 29.86 -6.89 -17.09
C GLU A 49 30.07 -8.32 -16.57
N LEU A 50 29.02 -9.15 -16.60
CA LEU A 50 29.13 -10.58 -16.23
C LEU A 50 29.97 -11.38 -17.23
N VAL A 51 29.93 -11.04 -18.52
CA VAL A 51 30.81 -11.66 -19.53
C VAL A 51 32.26 -11.22 -19.30
N ASN A 52 32.49 -9.93 -19.06
CA ASN A 52 33.84 -9.40 -18.81
C ASN A 52 34.50 -10.00 -17.56
N THR A 53 33.70 -10.30 -16.54
CA THR A 53 34.17 -10.97 -15.31
C THR A 53 34.20 -12.50 -15.43
N SER A 54 33.89 -13.06 -16.60
CA SER A 54 33.83 -14.51 -16.86
C SER A 54 32.84 -15.27 -15.97
N GLU A 55 31.81 -14.58 -15.47
CA GLU A 55 30.77 -15.16 -14.61
C GLU A 55 29.66 -15.83 -15.42
N ILE A 56 29.50 -15.46 -16.69
CA ILE A 56 28.63 -16.10 -17.69
C ILE A 56 29.36 -16.16 -19.04
N THR A 57 28.96 -17.08 -19.91
CA THR A 57 29.55 -17.18 -21.26
C THR A 57 28.92 -16.18 -22.24
N PRO A 58 29.63 -15.78 -23.32
CA PRO A 58 29.07 -14.94 -24.37
C PRO A 58 27.80 -15.53 -25.01
N GLU A 59 27.73 -16.85 -25.16
CA GLU A 59 26.56 -17.55 -25.71
C GLU A 59 25.36 -17.43 -24.77
N GLN A 60 25.57 -17.53 -23.45
CA GLN A 60 24.51 -17.31 -22.47
C GLN A 60 24.01 -15.86 -22.51
N SER A 61 24.93 -14.90 -22.59
CA SER A 61 24.59 -13.47 -22.73
C SER A 61 23.75 -13.22 -23.98
N GLN A 62 24.11 -13.79 -25.12
CA GLN A 62 23.36 -13.64 -26.38
C GLN A 62 22.00 -14.34 -26.32
N LYS A 63 21.93 -15.56 -25.76
CA LYS A 63 20.69 -16.33 -25.65
C LYS A 63 19.64 -15.66 -24.77
N TYR A 64 20.08 -14.97 -23.71
CA TYR A 64 19.22 -14.37 -22.70
C TYR A 64 19.34 -12.84 -22.66
N ASN A 65 19.61 -12.24 -23.82
CA ASN A 65 19.86 -10.80 -24.00
C ASN A 65 18.68 -9.88 -23.65
N HIS A 66 17.48 -10.43 -23.48
CA HIS A 66 16.26 -9.72 -23.14
C HIS A 66 15.62 -10.28 -21.86
N LEU A 67 15.25 -9.36 -20.97
CA LEU A 67 14.46 -9.64 -19.78
C LEU A 67 13.03 -9.12 -19.99
N HIS A 68 12.07 -10.04 -20.02
CA HIS A 68 10.65 -9.74 -20.04
C HIS A 68 10.15 -9.58 -18.61
N ILE A 69 9.45 -8.48 -18.35
CA ILE A 69 8.87 -8.19 -17.03
C ILE A 69 7.39 -7.93 -17.17
N ALA A 70 6.60 -8.55 -16.30
CA ALA A 70 5.23 -8.17 -15.99
C ALA A 70 5.11 -7.79 -14.51
N GLY A 71 4.37 -6.73 -14.20
CA GLY A 71 4.15 -6.24 -12.84
C GLY A 71 2.72 -6.45 -12.40
N LEU A 72 2.52 -6.88 -11.15
CA LEU A 72 1.22 -6.88 -10.47
C LEU A 72 1.33 -6.02 -9.22
N VAL A 73 0.38 -5.12 -9.04
CA VAL A 73 0.42 -4.19 -7.91
C VAL A 73 -0.19 -4.85 -6.67
N GLY A 74 0.69 -5.18 -5.72
CA GLY A 74 0.33 -5.69 -4.41
C GLY A 74 0.62 -4.65 -3.33
N SER A 75 -0.43 -4.00 -2.84
CA SER A 75 -0.37 -2.97 -1.80
C SER A 75 -1.69 -2.95 -1.05
N ILE A 76 -1.66 -2.63 0.24
CA ILE A 76 -2.89 -2.34 1.00
C ILE A 76 -3.31 -0.88 0.83
N ASP A 77 -2.35 0.00 0.54
CA ASP A 77 -2.52 1.45 0.62
C ASP A 77 -3.35 2.02 -0.55
N ASN A 78 -3.53 1.26 -1.65
CA ASN A 78 -4.13 1.71 -2.91
C ASN A 78 -3.45 2.96 -3.51
N ASP A 79 -2.13 2.99 -3.45
CA ASP A 79 -1.29 4.16 -3.72
C ASP A 79 -0.60 4.12 -5.10
N PHE A 80 -0.99 3.22 -6.00
CA PHE A 80 -0.35 3.06 -7.31
C PHE A 80 -1.18 3.66 -8.44
N CYS A 81 -0.67 4.75 -9.03
CA CYS A 81 -1.30 5.38 -10.19
C CYS A 81 -1.36 4.41 -11.39
N GLY A 82 -2.51 4.34 -12.06
CA GLY A 82 -2.73 3.48 -13.22
C GLY A 82 -3.46 2.16 -12.93
N THR A 83 -3.82 1.92 -11.67
CA THR A 83 -4.83 0.92 -11.28
C THR A 83 -5.88 1.58 -10.39
N ASP A 84 -7.14 1.17 -10.52
CA ASP A 84 -8.21 1.65 -9.64
C ASP A 84 -8.15 0.98 -8.25
N MET A 85 -7.64 -0.26 -8.21
CA MET A 85 -7.52 -1.07 -7.00
C MET A 85 -6.21 -1.85 -6.98
N THR A 86 -5.56 -1.90 -5.82
CA THR A 86 -4.39 -2.76 -5.57
C THR A 86 -4.76 -4.05 -4.86
N ILE A 87 -3.99 -5.11 -5.14
CA ILE A 87 -4.20 -6.41 -4.48
C ILE A 87 -3.85 -6.27 -3.00
N GLY A 88 -4.83 -6.48 -2.13
CA GLY A 88 -4.69 -6.44 -0.67
C GLY A 88 -5.49 -5.32 0.01
N THR A 89 -5.92 -4.30 -0.73
CA THR A 89 -6.70 -3.17 -0.17
C THR A 89 -8.01 -3.63 0.45
N ASP A 90 -8.79 -4.44 -0.25
CA ASP A 90 -10.07 -4.95 0.26
C ASP A 90 -9.89 -5.81 1.52
N SER A 91 -8.89 -6.70 1.51
CA SER A 91 -8.54 -7.49 2.69
C SER A 91 -8.14 -6.62 3.88
N ALA A 92 -7.39 -5.53 3.66
CA ALA A 92 -7.01 -4.59 4.71
C ALA A 92 -8.22 -3.80 5.24
N LEU A 93 -9.10 -3.33 4.35
CA LEU A 93 -10.36 -2.69 4.72
C LEU A 93 -11.21 -3.62 5.60
N HIS A 94 -11.35 -4.89 5.21
CA HIS A 94 -12.08 -5.87 5.98
C HIS A 94 -11.55 -6.00 7.42
N ARG A 95 -10.23 -6.02 7.60
CA ARG A 95 -9.60 -6.05 8.93
C ARG A 95 -9.86 -4.78 9.73
N ILE A 96 -9.87 -3.62 9.08
CA ILE A 96 -10.20 -2.34 9.73
C ILE A 96 -11.65 -2.35 10.21
N ILE A 97 -12.59 -2.77 9.37
CA ILE A 97 -14.02 -2.82 9.72
C ILE A 97 -14.28 -3.82 10.84
N GLU A 98 -13.70 -5.02 10.81
CA GLU A 98 -13.81 -5.97 11.92
C GLU A 98 -13.31 -5.39 13.25
N ALA A 99 -12.21 -4.64 13.22
CA ALA A 99 -11.67 -3.99 14.42
C ALA A 99 -12.62 -2.90 14.95
N ILE A 100 -13.25 -2.13 14.06
CA ILE A 100 -14.25 -1.13 14.42
C ILE A 100 -15.49 -1.80 15.01
N ASP A 101 -16.04 -2.82 14.35
CA ASP A 101 -17.23 -3.54 14.82
C ASP A 101 -17.02 -4.17 16.20
N ALA A 102 -15.81 -4.69 16.46
CA ALA A 102 -15.46 -5.25 17.76
C ALA A 102 -15.52 -4.24 18.92
N ILE A 103 -15.26 -2.95 18.66
CA ILE A 103 -15.25 -1.91 19.70
C ILE A 103 -16.56 -1.11 19.76
N VAL A 104 -17.34 -1.05 18.68
CA VAL A 104 -18.57 -0.25 18.57
C VAL A 104 -19.57 -0.58 19.69
N SER A 105 -19.76 -1.85 20.01
CA SER A 105 -20.66 -2.26 21.10
C SER A 105 -20.28 -1.65 22.46
N THR A 106 -18.97 -1.56 22.74
CA THR A 106 -18.44 -0.94 23.98
C THR A 106 -18.45 0.58 23.94
N ALA A 107 -18.34 1.16 22.73
CA ALA A 107 -18.45 2.59 22.53
C ALA A 107 -19.85 3.08 22.87
N TYR A 108 -20.88 2.38 22.38
CA TYR A 108 -22.28 2.71 22.65
C TYR A 108 -22.66 2.52 24.12
N SER A 109 -22.25 1.42 24.77
CA SER A 109 -22.65 1.14 26.16
C SER A 109 -22.09 2.14 27.18
N HIS A 110 -20.90 2.69 26.91
CA HIS A 110 -20.22 3.62 27.82
C HIS A 110 -20.09 5.04 27.28
N GLN A 111 -20.75 5.35 26.15
CA GLN A 111 -20.67 6.65 25.47
C GLN A 111 -19.23 7.15 25.27
N ARG A 112 -18.35 6.24 24.83
CA ARG A 112 -16.93 6.53 24.60
C ARG A 112 -16.71 6.96 23.16
N THR A 113 -15.76 7.88 22.97
CA THR A 113 -15.22 8.23 21.66
C THR A 113 -13.93 7.44 21.47
N PHE A 114 -13.78 6.79 20.31
CA PHE A 114 -12.56 6.08 19.93
C PHE A 114 -11.88 6.81 18.78
N ILE A 115 -10.55 6.79 18.78
CA ILE A 115 -9.73 7.27 17.67
C ILE A 115 -9.05 6.03 17.08
N MET A 116 -9.31 5.77 15.81
CA MET A 116 -8.78 4.62 15.09
C MET A 116 -7.69 5.08 14.12
N GLU A 117 -6.44 4.73 14.41
CA GLU A 117 -5.31 4.93 13.49
C GLU A 117 -5.23 3.75 12.51
N VAL A 118 -5.20 4.04 11.21
CA VAL A 118 -5.14 3.03 10.15
C VAL A 118 -3.88 3.20 9.30
N MET A 119 -3.51 2.14 8.58
CA MET A 119 -2.43 2.18 7.59
C MET A 119 -2.83 3.00 6.36
N GLY A 120 -1.91 3.15 5.40
CA GLY A 120 -2.10 4.02 4.22
C GLY A 120 -0.84 4.78 3.83
N ARG A 121 0.13 4.89 4.74
CA ARG A 121 1.39 5.67 4.58
C ARG A 121 1.12 7.12 4.14
N HIS A 122 1.12 7.39 2.84
CA HIS A 122 0.91 8.72 2.25
C HIS A 122 -0.42 8.79 1.48
N CYS A 123 -1.21 7.72 1.48
CA CYS A 123 -2.52 7.63 0.87
C CYS A 123 -3.60 7.41 1.95
N GLY A 124 -4.64 8.23 1.89
CA GLY A 124 -5.79 8.19 2.79
C GLY A 124 -6.89 7.24 2.33
N TYR A 125 -6.70 6.44 1.27
CA TYR A 125 -7.76 5.59 0.71
C TYR A 125 -8.39 4.66 1.76
N LEU A 126 -7.56 3.94 2.52
CA LEU A 126 -8.05 3.07 3.60
C LEU A 126 -8.83 3.84 4.66
N ALA A 127 -8.31 4.99 5.11
CA ALA A 127 -8.97 5.83 6.11
C ALA A 127 -10.30 6.39 5.60
N LEU A 128 -10.35 6.87 4.37
CA LEU A 128 -11.53 7.45 3.76
C LEU A 128 -12.64 6.40 3.57
N VAL A 129 -12.29 5.25 2.99
CA VAL A 129 -13.27 4.18 2.73
C VAL A 129 -13.73 3.55 4.05
N ALA A 130 -12.82 3.31 5.00
CA ALA A 130 -13.22 2.81 6.32
C ALA A 130 -14.16 3.79 7.04
N ALA A 131 -13.82 5.09 7.05
CA ALA A 131 -14.67 6.12 7.65
C ALA A 131 -16.05 6.20 7.01
N LEU A 132 -16.13 6.10 5.68
CA LEU A 132 -17.41 6.08 4.97
C LEU A 132 -18.23 4.83 5.33
N THR A 133 -17.60 3.66 5.39
CA THR A 133 -18.27 2.38 5.64
C THR A 133 -18.71 2.23 7.08
N SER A 134 -17.96 2.79 8.03
CA SER A 134 -18.24 2.72 9.47
C SER A 134 -18.96 3.95 10.02
N GLU A 135 -19.43 4.86 9.17
CA GLU A 135 -20.07 6.12 9.55
C GLU A 135 -19.27 6.95 10.57
N ALA A 136 -17.95 7.04 10.39
CA ALA A 136 -17.09 7.78 11.31
C ALA A 136 -17.48 9.27 11.39
N ASP A 137 -17.51 9.82 12.60
CA ASP A 137 -17.86 11.23 12.84
C ASP A 137 -16.88 12.22 12.21
N TYR A 138 -15.61 11.82 12.07
CA TYR A 138 -14.53 12.62 11.52
C TYR A 138 -13.43 11.71 10.96
N VAL A 139 -12.76 12.15 9.90
CA VAL A 139 -11.63 11.42 9.28
C VAL A 139 -10.49 12.39 8.98
N PHE A 140 -9.26 11.93 9.14
CA PHE A 140 -8.06 12.64 8.70
C PHE A 140 -7.42 11.88 7.56
N ILE A 141 -7.19 12.56 6.43
CA ILE A 141 -6.49 12.00 5.28
C ILE A 141 -5.39 12.97 4.81
N PRO A 142 -4.24 12.48 4.33
CA PRO A 142 -3.16 13.33 3.86
C PRO A 142 -3.52 14.13 2.61
N GLU A 143 -4.42 13.63 1.77
CA GLU A 143 -4.87 14.30 0.53
C GLU A 143 -5.74 15.52 0.81
N TRP A 144 -6.40 15.58 1.97
CA TRP A 144 -7.17 16.73 2.42
C TRP A 144 -6.82 17.09 3.87
N PRO A 145 -5.68 17.79 4.07
CA PRO A 145 -5.25 18.18 5.40
C PRO A 145 -6.30 19.05 6.11
N PRO A 146 -6.46 18.91 7.43
CA PRO A 146 -7.46 19.65 8.17
C PRO A 146 -7.17 21.16 8.19
N GLU A 147 -8.20 21.97 8.01
CA GLU A 147 -8.14 23.44 8.15
C GLU A 147 -7.79 23.87 9.59
N LEU A 148 -7.28 25.08 9.80
CA LEU A 148 -6.84 25.57 11.13
C LEU A 148 -7.89 25.41 12.24
N ASP A 149 -9.18 25.52 11.90
CA ASP A 149 -10.32 25.44 12.81
C ASP A 149 -10.90 24.02 12.98
N TRP A 150 -10.24 22.98 12.45
CA TRP A 150 -10.72 21.60 12.46
C TRP A 150 -11.13 21.12 13.86
N ARG A 151 -10.42 21.57 14.91
CA ARG A 151 -10.71 21.22 16.31
C ARG A 151 -12.12 21.65 16.69
N ASN A 152 -12.51 22.88 16.35
CA ASN A 152 -13.83 23.41 16.65
C ASN A 152 -14.91 22.71 15.83
N LYS A 153 -14.64 22.46 14.54
CA LYS A 153 -15.54 21.71 13.64
C LYS A 153 -15.80 20.29 14.16
N MET A 154 -14.74 19.58 14.54
CA MET A 154 -14.79 18.23 15.10
C MET A 154 -15.57 18.22 16.43
N CYS A 155 -15.20 19.09 17.39
CA CYS A 155 -15.90 19.17 18.67
C CYS A 155 -17.39 19.48 18.49
N LYS A 156 -17.74 20.41 17.58
CA LYS A 156 -19.15 20.73 17.26
C LYS A 156 -19.90 19.52 16.71
N LYS A 157 -19.29 18.77 15.79
CA LYS A 157 -19.88 17.56 15.20
C LYS A 157 -20.09 16.47 16.26
N LEU A 158 -19.08 16.21 17.10
CA LEU A 158 -19.17 15.21 18.18
C LEU A 158 -20.24 15.56 19.22
N LEU A 159 -20.37 16.85 19.59
CA LEU A 159 -21.43 17.32 20.48
C LEU A 159 -22.81 17.08 19.87
N GLN A 160 -22.99 17.37 18.57
CA GLN A 160 -24.24 17.12 17.87
C GLN A 160 -24.58 15.62 17.82
N ALA A 161 -23.60 14.76 17.51
CA ALA A 161 -23.78 13.31 17.50
C ALA A 161 -24.22 12.78 18.88
N ARG A 162 -23.58 13.25 19.96
CA ARG A 162 -23.94 12.89 21.33
C ARG A 162 -25.36 13.33 21.72
N LEU A 163 -25.76 14.54 21.34
CA LEU A 163 -27.12 15.04 21.59
C LEU A 163 -28.17 14.22 20.84
N ASN A 164 -27.92 13.92 19.57
CA ASN A 164 -28.81 13.06 18.77
C ASN A 164 -28.97 11.68 19.42
N PHE A 165 -27.87 11.05 19.85
CA PHE A 165 -27.92 9.75 20.51
C PHE A 165 -28.83 9.77 21.76
N MET A 166 -28.69 10.77 22.63
CA MET A 166 -29.53 10.92 23.81
C MET A 166 -31.01 11.15 23.45
N LEU A 167 -31.32 11.95 22.43
CA LEU A 167 -32.70 12.19 22.01
C LEU A 167 -33.41 10.93 21.51
N TYR A 168 -32.72 10.08 20.75
CA TYR A 168 -33.30 8.84 20.21
C TYR A 168 -33.42 7.71 21.24
N HIS A 169 -32.51 7.64 22.23
CA HIS A 169 -32.44 6.51 23.15
C HIS A 169 -32.97 6.83 24.56
N TYR A 170 -33.19 8.11 24.88
CA TYR A 170 -33.66 8.57 26.19
C TYR A 170 -34.82 9.57 26.10
N SER A 171 -35.54 9.68 24.97
CA SER A 171 -36.80 10.45 24.95
C SER A 171 -37.81 9.83 25.92
N PRO A 172 -38.35 10.60 26.87
CA PRO A 172 -39.44 10.12 27.71
C PRO A 172 -40.68 9.92 26.84
N THR A 173 -41.23 8.71 26.83
CA THR A 173 -42.59 8.42 26.36
C THR A 173 -43.61 9.15 27.23
#